data_AF-A0AAX3YTA8-F1
#
_entry.id   AF-A0AAX3YTA8-F1
#
_cell.length_a   1.000
_cell.length_b   1.000
_cell.length_c   1.000
_cell.angle_alpha   90.00
_cell.angle_beta   90.00
_cell.angle_gamma   90.00
#
_symmetry.space_group_name_H-M   'P 1'
#
loop_
_entity.id
_entity.type
_entity.pdbx_description
1 polymer ?
#
loop_
_entity_poly.entity_id
_entity_poly.type
_entity_poly.pdbx_seq_one_letter_code
_entity_poly.pdbx_strand_id
1 'polypeptide(L)' 'MSVASQSFPPGICTWDHMPYGFRRWNGTVWAEAWVDRYNRQIDLIRRRFEDGWHVDDHVEDWYRMLTHFDLLAKELGTRD' A
#
# COMPACT_ATOMS: atom_id res chain seq x y z
N MET A 1 26.52 -11.42 0.24
CA MET A 1 25.32 -11.97 0.90
C MET A 1 24.25 -12.11 -0.17
N SER A 2 23.78 -13.32 -0.43
CA SER A 2 22.87 -13.60 -1.55
C SER A 2 21.46 -13.12 -1.19
N VAL A 3 20.88 -12.22 -1.99
CA VAL A 3 19.52 -11.67 -1.84
C VAL A 3 18.43 -12.71 -2.19
N ALA A 4 18.84 -13.94 -2.50
CA ALA A 4 18.01 -14.99 -3.10
C ALA A 4 16.98 -15.67 -2.17
N SER A 5 16.60 -15.08 -1.03
CA SER A 5 15.70 -15.73 -0.05
C SER A 5 14.51 -14.89 0.41
N GLN A 6 14.39 -13.63 -0.02
CA GLN A 6 13.31 -12.77 0.45
C GLN A 6 12.11 -12.84 -0.50
N SER A 7 11.00 -13.40 -0.02
CA SER A 7 9.74 -13.43 -0.80
C SER A 7 9.08 -12.06 -0.94
N PHE A 8 9.48 -11.09 -0.10
CA PHE A 8 8.95 -9.73 -0.05
C PHE A 8 10.05 -8.72 0.32
N PRO A 9 9.98 -7.48 -0.17
CA PRO A 9 10.83 -6.40 0.30
C PRO A 9 10.49 -6.01 1.75
N PRO A 10 11.41 -5.37 2.49
CA PRO A 10 11.12 -4.84 3.82
C PRO A 10 9.86 -3.98 3.84
N GLY A 11 8.99 -4.18 4.84
CA GLY A 11 7.73 -3.44 4.96
C GLY A 11 6.55 -4.04 4.17
N ILE A 12 6.76 -5.02 3.30
CA ILE A 12 5.66 -5.74 2.63
C ILE A 12 5.52 -7.13 3.24
N CYS A 13 4.29 -7.48 3.64
CA CYS A 13 3.98 -8.80 4.22
C CYS A 13 3.15 -9.68 3.28
N THR A 14 2.48 -9.10 2.28
CA THR A 14 1.67 -9.81 1.29
C THR A 14 1.56 -8.97 0.00
N TRP A 15 1.26 -9.62 -1.12
CA TRP A 15 0.91 -8.98 -2.39
C TRP A 15 -0.61 -8.86 -2.60
N ASP A 16 -1.39 -9.21 -1.59
CA ASP A 16 -2.86 -9.19 -1.70
C ASP A 16 -3.38 -7.77 -1.95
N HIS A 17 -4.38 -7.71 -2.83
CA HIS A 17 -5.10 -6.49 -3.11
C HIS A 17 -6.02 -6.12 -1.94
N MET A 18 -6.18 -4.82 -1.74
CA MET A 18 -7.13 -4.28 -0.76
C MET A 18 -8.56 -4.50 -1.27
N PRO A 19 -9.47 -5.09 -0.46
CA PRO A 19 -10.86 -5.28 -0.86
C PRO A 19 -11.67 -3.97 -0.81
N TYR A 20 -12.61 -3.83 -1.76
CA TYR A 20 -13.61 -2.76 -1.76
C TYR A 20 -14.64 -2.93 -0.63
N GLY A 21 -15.33 -1.85 -0.27
CA GLY A 21 -16.39 -1.84 0.76
C GLY A 21 -16.03 -2.16 2.22
N PHE A 22 -14.79 -2.54 2.57
CA PHE A 22 -14.44 -2.98 3.94
C PHE A 22 -13.82 -1.90 4.86
N ARG A 23 -13.63 -2.16 6.15
CA ARG A 23 -12.87 -1.27 7.06
C ARG A 23 -11.36 -1.48 6.86
N ARG A 24 -10.59 -0.42 6.57
CA ARG A 24 -9.16 -0.53 6.19
C ARG A 24 -8.23 -0.02 7.29
N TRP A 25 -7.04 0.43 6.88
CA TRP A 25 -5.97 0.89 7.77
C TRP A 25 -6.49 1.92 8.78
N ASN A 26 -6.15 1.69 10.06
CA ASN A 26 -6.52 2.49 11.22
C ASN A 26 -8.03 2.63 11.40
N GLY A 27 -8.78 1.66 10.90
CA GLY A 27 -10.21 1.61 11.06
C GLY A 27 -10.98 2.50 10.09
N THR A 28 -10.34 2.98 9.02
CA THR A 28 -10.89 3.97 8.12
C THR A 28 -11.41 3.33 6.82
N VAL A 29 -12.54 3.81 6.32
CA VAL A 29 -13.13 3.38 5.04
C VAL A 29 -12.70 4.36 3.94
N TRP A 30 -11.73 3.97 3.12
CA TRP A 30 -11.30 4.70 1.91
C TRP A 30 -12.31 4.70 0.75
N ALA A 31 -12.25 5.73 -0.08
CA ALA A 31 -12.95 5.76 -1.36
C ALA A 31 -12.39 4.69 -2.33
N GLU A 32 -13.22 4.21 -3.26
CA GLU A 32 -12.83 3.18 -4.23
C GLU A 32 -11.61 3.59 -5.07
N ALA A 33 -11.53 4.86 -5.48
CA ALA A 33 -10.38 5.38 -6.21
C ALA A 33 -9.04 5.31 -5.45
N TRP A 34 -9.08 5.31 -4.11
CA TRP A 34 -7.89 5.15 -3.27
C TRP A 34 -7.50 3.67 -3.17
N VAL A 35 -8.48 2.78 -3.14
CA VAL A 35 -8.27 1.32 -3.24
C VAL A 35 -7.64 0.97 -4.60
N ASP A 36 -8.13 1.54 -5.70
CA ASP A 36 -7.50 1.40 -7.03
C ASP A 36 -6.04 1.85 -7.03
N ARG A 37 -5.75 2.97 -6.35
CA ARG A 37 -4.39 3.51 -6.28
C ARG A 37 -3.48 2.63 -5.41
N TYR A 38 -3.98 2.11 -4.30
CA TYR A 38 -3.28 1.10 -3.49
C TYR A 38 -2.91 -0.12 -4.34
N ASN A 39 -3.90 -0.71 -5.02
CA ASN A 39 -3.73 -1.95 -5.78
C ASN A 39 -2.75 -1.78 -6.96
N ARG A 40 -2.77 -0.61 -7.62
CA ARG A 40 -1.78 -0.31 -8.66
C ARG A 40 -0.36 -0.13 -8.12
N GLN A 41 -0.20 0.46 -6.94
CA GLN A 41 1.13 0.65 -6.36
C GLN A 41 1.71 -0.67 -5.84
N ILE A 42 0.90 -1.54 -5.23
CA ILE A 42 1.38 -2.86 -4.79
C ILE A 42 1.81 -3.72 -5.98
N ASP A 43 1.07 -3.67 -7.11
CA ASP A 43 1.47 -4.34 -8.35
C ASP A 43 2.78 -3.79 -8.93
N LEU A 44 2.99 -2.47 -8.87
CA LEU A 44 4.23 -1.85 -9.34
C LEU A 44 5.43 -2.27 -8.48
N ILE A 45 5.30 -2.20 -7.15
CA ILE A 45 6.36 -2.60 -6.21
C ILE A 45 6.69 -4.07 -6.42
N ARG A 46 5.68 -4.94 -6.53
CA ARG A 46 5.85 -6.36 -6.81
C ARG A 46 6.67 -6.60 -8.07
N ARG A 47 6.27 -6.00 -9.20
CA ARG A 47 6.97 -6.17 -10.48
C ARG A 47 8.43 -5.72 -10.37
N ARG A 48 8.68 -4.55 -9.78
CA ARG A 48 10.05 -4.03 -9.60
C ARG A 48 10.89 -4.94 -8.70
N PHE A 49 10.32 -5.47 -7.63
CA PHE A 49 11.00 -6.39 -6.73
C PHE A 49 11.31 -7.74 -7.40
N GLU A 50 10.34 -8.31 -8.12
CA GLU A 50 10.51 -9.55 -8.90
C GLU A 50 11.55 -9.39 -10.02
N ASP A 51 11.64 -8.21 -10.62
CA ASP A 51 12.67 -7.83 -11.59
C ASP A 51 14.06 -7.57 -10.95
N GLY A 52 14.18 -7.69 -9.61
CA GLY A 52 15.43 -7.53 -8.87
C GLY A 52 15.84 -6.09 -8.55
N TRP A 53 14.95 -5.12 -8.71
CA TRP A 53 15.23 -3.72 -8.36
C TRP A 53 15.12 -3.48 -6.86
N HIS A 54 15.88 -2.49 -6.37
CA HIS A 54 15.66 -1.91 -5.04
C HIS A 54 14.34 -1.12 -5.02
N VAL A 55 13.46 -1.45 -4.08
CA VAL A 55 12.10 -0.89 -3.99
C VAL A 55 11.83 -0.15 -2.68
N ASP A 56 12.82 0.02 -1.82
CA ASP A 56 12.64 0.61 -0.48
C ASP A 56 11.97 2.00 -0.55
N ASP A 57 12.42 2.86 -1.47
CA ASP A 57 11.81 4.18 -1.70
C ASP A 57 10.35 4.08 -2.17
N HIS A 58 10.04 3.07 -2.99
CA HIS A 58 8.67 2.85 -3.46
C HIS A 58 7.76 2.37 -2.32
N VAL A 59 8.29 1.53 -1.42
CA VAL A 59 7.58 1.08 -0.22
C VAL A 59 7.36 2.25 0.73
N GLU A 60 8.35 3.12 0.91
CA GLU A 60 8.20 4.33 1.73
C GLU A 60 7.13 5.28 1.16
N ASP A 61 7.19 5.59 -0.13
CA ASP A 61 6.21 6.46 -0.78
C ASP A 61 4.81 5.86 -0.77
N TRP A 62 4.70 4.54 -0.87
CA TRP A 62 3.44 3.84 -0.66
C TRP A 62 2.92 4.08 0.76
N TYR A 63 3.72 3.86 1.80
CA TYR A 63 3.31 4.13 3.19
C TYR A 63 2.91 5.59 3.44
N ARG A 64 3.62 6.56 2.84
CA ARG A 64 3.25 7.98 2.89
C ARG A 64 1.88 8.23 2.26
N MET A 65 1.62 7.65 1.07
CA MET A 65 0.33 7.75 0.39
C MET A 65 -0.82 7.18 1.25
N LEU A 66 -0.61 6.02 1.87
CA LEU A 66 -1.64 5.38 2.67
C LEU A 66 -1.92 6.13 3.98
N THR A 67 -0.89 6.73 4.58
CA THR A 67 -1.04 7.64 5.72
C THR A 67 -1.90 8.84 5.33
N HIS A 68 -1.66 9.40 4.14
CA HIS A 68 -2.46 10.51 3.63
C HIS A 68 -3.94 10.13 3.41
N PHE A 69 -4.20 8.94 2.85
CA PHE A 69 -5.56 8.42 2.72
C PHE A 69 -6.26 8.28 4.07
N ASP A 70 -5.57 7.75 5.08
CA ASP A 70 -6.12 7.61 6.43
C ASP A 70 -6.46 8.96 7.07
N LEU A 71 -5.56 9.94 6.98
CA LEU A 71 -5.80 11.29 7.48
C LEU A 71 -7.01 11.93 6.79
N LEU A 72 -7.06 11.89 5.46
CA LEU A 72 -8.17 12.49 4.71
C LEU A 72 -9.52 11.82 5.02
N ALA A 73 -9.59 10.49 5.09
CA ALA A 73 -10.87 9.85 5.38
C ALA A 73 -11.31 10.03 6.84
N LYS A 74 -10.40 10.21 7.79
CA LYS A 74 -10.74 10.67 9.15
C LYS A 74 -11.30 12.08 9.13
N GLU A 75 -10.66 13.01 8.43
CA GLU A 75 -11.16 14.38 8.27
C GLU A 75 -12.56 14.40 7.66
N LEU A 76 -12.81 13.59 6.62
CA LEU A 76 -14.13 13.46 6.00
C LEU A 76 -15.16 12.86 6.96
N GLY A 77 -14.81 11.80 7.69
CA GLY A 77 -15.72 11.14 8.63
C GLY A 77 -16.04 11.97 9.89
N THR A 78 -15.25 12.99 10.21
CA THR A 78 -15.54 13.95 11.30
C THR A 78 -16.47 15.10 10.88
N ARG A 79 -16.79 15.22 9.59
CA ARG A 79 -17.64 16.28 9.04
C ARG A 79 -19.12 15.88 8.90
N ASP A 80 -19.43 14.61 9.15
CA ASP A 80 -20.77 14.05 9.26
C ASP A 80 -21.22 13.97 10.73
#